data_AF-A0A3D0RUB0-F1
#
_entry.id   AF-A0A3D0RUB0-F1
#
_cell.length_a   1.000
_cell.length_b   1.000
_cell.length_c   1.000
_cell.angle_alpha   90.00
_cell.angle_beta   90.00
_cell.angle_gamma   90.00
#
_symmetry.space_group_name_H-M   'P 1'
#
loop_
_entity.id
_entity.type
_entity.pdbx_description
1 polymer ?
#
loop_
_entity_poly.entity_id
_entity_poly.type
_entity_poly.pdbx_seq_one_letter_code
_entity_poly.pdbx_strand_id
1 'polypeptide(L)'
;MSGTAAQHSEWRRNDAFIPDLEATPDSYPTLRNMSAAFMFSGVVRPIEPTEPEYVALSLDPALGSEENIKALVAVSKWNTLWEAGPFRRRFFDEEELPEPMASIADLGDINVTFVPRTRSRYYEYAPMLHLLPRQTMERFGLPVLRGCLWPFLAEYNPIDEFLPADFEARLSRAWAYRVWRHLDAGSKMHSFTRNDPIKLLAHNLDFWVPAVTATIQSRLREFPEVDKGKDPSELGVPVTLEDGSILPGAITGQPRMGGTVWIGEEEADIAVEDAVGNADRTGRLRDIMDAVRSHRIEDDFSDYWSFAREDFERKLYGKRRKVKVTFVEVPDTSPVQSAESEVVGDLVTNDFLAMLDVRNRQIVVLLNSGATRTEIAEILGYANHSAISKRLSQIRATAEAFFDQS
;
A
#
# COMPACT_ATOMS: atom_id res chain seq x y z
N MET A 1 3.92 -35.18 -13.56
CA MET A 1 5.34 -35.58 -13.69
C MET A 1 5.68 -36.48 -12.50
N SER A 2 6.27 -37.65 -12.74
CA SER A 2 6.59 -38.66 -11.71
C SER A 2 8.02 -38.44 -11.17
N GLY A 3 8.17 -37.60 -10.14
CA GLY A 3 9.40 -37.44 -9.37
C GLY A 3 9.20 -37.87 -7.90
N THR A 4 10.28 -38.18 -7.20
CA THR A 4 10.25 -38.39 -5.74
C THR A 4 9.96 -37.07 -5.03
N ALA A 5 9.40 -37.10 -3.81
CA ALA A 5 9.11 -35.88 -3.04
C ALA A 5 10.34 -34.97 -2.84
N ALA A 6 11.54 -35.56 -2.73
CA ALA A 6 12.81 -34.82 -2.67
C ALA A 6 13.11 -34.05 -3.96
N GLN A 7 12.90 -34.68 -5.13
CA GLN A 7 13.10 -34.04 -6.44
C GLN A 7 12.11 -32.89 -6.67
N HIS A 8 10.86 -33.06 -6.24
CA HIS A 8 9.86 -31.99 -6.31
C HIS A 8 10.23 -30.79 -5.43
N SER A 9 10.75 -31.01 -4.23
CA SER A 9 11.21 -29.93 -3.34
C SER A 9 12.46 -29.24 -3.85
N GLU A 10 13.43 -29.98 -4.41
CA GLU A 10 14.63 -29.40 -5.02
C GLU A 10 14.28 -28.56 -6.25
N TRP A 11 13.37 -29.04 -7.10
CA TRP A 11 12.87 -28.27 -8.25
C TRP A 11 12.18 -26.98 -7.82
N ARG A 12 11.26 -27.02 -6.84
CA ARG A 12 10.60 -25.81 -6.30
C ARG A 12 11.62 -24.80 -5.75
N ARG A 13 12.67 -25.27 -5.09
CA ARG A 13 13.75 -24.41 -4.59
C ARG A 13 14.54 -23.77 -5.74
N ASN A 14 14.95 -24.53 -6.74
CA ASN A 14 15.72 -24.00 -7.87
C ASN A 14 14.93 -22.98 -8.72
N ASP A 15 13.60 -23.08 -8.69
CA ASP A 15 12.71 -22.15 -9.37
C ASP A 15 12.46 -20.87 -8.56
N ALA A 16 12.38 -20.95 -7.22
CA ALA A 16 12.19 -19.80 -6.35
C ALA A 16 13.43 -18.88 -6.24
N PHE A 17 14.63 -19.46 -6.22
CA PHE A 17 15.89 -18.73 -6.00
C PHE A 17 16.61 -18.40 -7.31
N ILE A 18 17.15 -17.19 -7.41
CA ILE A 18 18.03 -16.84 -8.54
C ILE A 18 19.43 -17.44 -8.31
N PRO A 19 20.05 -18.07 -9.33
CA PRO A 19 21.41 -18.57 -9.24
C PRO A 19 22.40 -17.44 -8.92
N ASP A 20 23.41 -17.73 -8.10
CA ASP A 20 24.38 -16.73 -7.65
C ASP A 20 25.11 -16.01 -8.79
N LEU A 21 25.36 -16.71 -9.91
CA LEU A 21 26.00 -16.15 -11.10
C LEU A 21 25.07 -15.25 -11.93
N GLU A 22 23.75 -15.38 -11.76
CA GLU A 22 22.72 -14.60 -12.45
C GLU A 22 22.28 -13.37 -11.65
N ALA A 23 22.51 -13.34 -10.34
CA ALA A 23 22.19 -12.21 -9.47
C ALA A 23 23.32 -11.16 -9.46
N THR A 24 23.54 -10.52 -10.62
CA THR A 24 24.51 -9.44 -10.80
C THR A 24 23.85 -8.07 -10.59
N PRO A 25 24.62 -6.99 -10.35
CA PRO A 25 24.05 -5.65 -10.23
C PRO A 25 23.27 -5.16 -11.46
N ASP A 26 23.57 -5.69 -12.66
CA ASP A 26 22.89 -5.30 -13.90
C ASP A 26 21.58 -6.06 -14.14
N SER A 27 21.40 -7.22 -13.49
CA SER A 27 20.28 -8.13 -13.72
C SER A 27 19.43 -8.39 -12.47
N TYR A 28 19.80 -7.86 -11.31
CA TYR A 28 19.08 -8.01 -10.04
C TYR A 28 19.10 -6.70 -9.23
N PRO A 29 18.00 -6.32 -8.57
CA PRO A 29 16.71 -7.01 -8.50
C PRO A 29 15.85 -6.77 -9.76
N THR A 30 14.75 -7.54 -9.91
CA THR A 30 13.86 -7.38 -11.08
C THR A 30 12.39 -7.50 -10.70
N LEU A 31 11.56 -6.73 -11.40
CA LEU A 31 10.11 -6.86 -11.35
C LEU A 31 9.56 -6.79 -12.78
N ARG A 32 8.58 -7.64 -13.08
CA ARG A 32 7.97 -7.71 -14.40
C ARG A 32 6.46 -7.58 -14.32
N ASN A 33 5.83 -7.28 -15.44
CA ASN A 33 4.39 -7.25 -15.62
C ASN A 33 4.00 -8.08 -16.84
N MET A 34 2.82 -8.70 -16.78
CA MET A 34 2.20 -9.36 -17.93
C MET A 34 1.05 -8.49 -18.45
N SER A 35 0.99 -8.33 -19.77
CA SER A 35 -0.03 -7.53 -20.44
C SER A 35 -1.42 -8.14 -20.33
N ALA A 36 -2.44 -7.29 -20.16
CA ALA A 36 -3.83 -7.70 -20.35
C ALA A 36 -4.17 -8.06 -21.81
N ALA A 37 -3.32 -7.69 -22.78
CA ALA A 37 -3.49 -8.03 -24.19
C ALA A 37 -3.54 -9.54 -24.47
N PHE A 38 -3.01 -10.38 -23.58
CA PHE A 38 -3.10 -11.84 -23.73
C PHE A 38 -4.52 -12.38 -23.54
N MET A 39 -5.37 -11.65 -22.81
CA MET A 39 -6.72 -12.08 -22.43
C MET A 39 -7.81 -11.15 -22.95
N PHE A 40 -7.51 -9.86 -23.13
CA PHE A 40 -8.50 -8.83 -23.45
C PHE A 40 -8.13 -8.05 -24.72
N SER A 41 -9.16 -7.62 -25.46
CA SER A 41 -9.03 -6.78 -26.66
C SER A 41 -9.17 -5.28 -26.37
N GLY A 42 -9.63 -4.93 -25.17
CA GLY A 42 -9.82 -3.56 -24.72
C GLY A 42 -9.78 -3.49 -23.19
N VAL A 43 -9.49 -2.29 -22.67
CA VAL A 43 -9.58 -1.98 -21.25
C VAL A 43 -10.44 -0.73 -21.07
N VAL A 44 -11.02 -0.59 -19.89
CA VAL A 44 -11.57 0.67 -19.39
C VAL A 44 -10.49 1.28 -18.52
N ARG A 45 -10.35 2.61 -18.50
CA ARG A 45 -9.42 3.29 -17.58
C ARG A 45 -10.15 4.39 -16.82
N PRO A 46 -9.87 4.54 -15.51
CA PRO A 46 -10.31 5.71 -14.78
C PRO A 46 -9.55 6.95 -15.27
N ILE A 47 -10.27 8.06 -15.41
CA ILE A 47 -9.68 9.40 -15.65
C ILE A 47 -8.83 9.79 -14.44
N GLU A 48 -9.34 9.52 -13.24
CA GLU A 48 -8.65 9.73 -11.96
C GLU A 48 -8.45 8.36 -11.28
N PRO A 49 -7.27 7.74 -11.39
CA PRO A 49 -7.03 6.45 -10.77
C PRO A 49 -7.01 6.56 -9.24
N THR A 50 -7.80 5.74 -8.57
CA THR A 50 -7.67 5.51 -7.13
C THR A 50 -6.51 4.56 -6.85
N GLU A 51 -6.03 4.53 -5.61
CA GLU A 51 -4.96 3.61 -5.20
C GLU A 51 -5.54 2.20 -4.99
N PRO A 52 -4.81 1.15 -5.40
CA PRO A 52 -5.28 -0.20 -5.18
C PRO A 52 -5.02 -0.65 -3.74
N GLU A 53 -6.01 -1.30 -3.13
CA GLU A 53 -5.86 -1.99 -1.86
C GLU A 53 -5.56 -3.47 -2.09
N TYR A 54 -4.70 -4.06 -1.27
CA TYR A 54 -4.38 -5.50 -1.36
C TYR A 54 -5.32 -6.28 -0.45
N VAL A 55 -6.03 -7.25 -1.02
CA VAL A 55 -6.90 -8.14 -0.24
C VAL A 55 -6.38 -9.57 -0.29
N ALA A 56 -6.07 -10.10 0.89
CA ALA A 56 -5.54 -11.45 1.08
C ALA A 56 -6.64 -12.50 1.18
N LEU A 57 -6.74 -13.35 0.15
CA LEU A 57 -7.68 -14.47 0.05
C LEU A 57 -7.05 -15.77 0.54
N SER A 58 -7.84 -16.65 1.15
CA SER A 58 -7.43 -18.02 1.49
C SER A 58 -7.27 -18.87 0.22
N LEU A 59 -6.12 -18.75 -0.41
CA LEU A 59 -5.71 -19.48 -1.61
C LEU A 59 -4.42 -20.21 -1.29
N ASP A 60 -4.29 -21.46 -1.73
CA ASP A 60 -3.05 -22.21 -1.65
C ASP A 60 -2.48 -22.39 -3.05
N PRO A 61 -1.48 -21.60 -3.47
CA PRO A 61 -0.95 -21.66 -4.83
C PRO A 61 -0.34 -23.04 -5.20
N ALA A 62 -0.02 -23.88 -4.21
CA ALA A 62 0.50 -25.23 -4.40
C ALA A 62 -0.60 -26.32 -4.46
N LEU A 63 -1.84 -25.99 -4.09
CA LEU A 63 -2.93 -26.95 -4.02
C LEU A 63 -3.66 -27.09 -5.37
N GLY A 64 -3.65 -28.29 -5.93
CA GLY A 64 -4.27 -28.58 -7.23
C GLY A 64 -5.77 -28.91 -7.19
N SER A 65 -6.52 -28.48 -6.16
CA SER A 65 -7.97 -28.70 -6.17
C SER A 65 -8.63 -27.87 -7.27
N GLU A 66 -9.72 -28.38 -7.85
CA GLU A 66 -10.41 -27.68 -8.93
C GLU A 66 -10.90 -26.28 -8.50
N GLU A 67 -11.41 -26.15 -7.28
CA GLU A 67 -11.86 -24.88 -6.70
C GLU A 67 -10.71 -23.88 -6.57
N ASN A 68 -9.54 -24.33 -6.07
CA ASN A 68 -8.38 -23.47 -5.91
C ASN A 68 -7.81 -23.03 -7.27
N ILE A 69 -7.77 -23.94 -8.25
CA ILE A 69 -7.36 -23.60 -9.63
C ILE A 69 -8.31 -22.55 -10.23
N LYS A 70 -9.63 -22.73 -10.08
CA LYS A 70 -10.62 -21.74 -10.55
C LYS A 70 -10.40 -20.38 -9.89
N ALA A 71 -10.15 -20.37 -8.58
CA ALA A 71 -9.90 -19.12 -7.86
C ALA A 71 -8.60 -18.42 -8.30
N LEU A 72 -7.51 -19.16 -8.50
CA LEU A 72 -6.26 -18.61 -9.03
C LEU A 72 -6.43 -18.03 -10.45
N VAL A 73 -7.22 -18.69 -11.31
CA VAL A 73 -7.54 -18.17 -12.65
C VAL A 73 -8.36 -16.88 -12.56
N ALA A 74 -9.35 -16.81 -11.65
CA ALA A 74 -10.14 -15.61 -11.43
C ALA A 74 -9.26 -14.45 -10.92
N VAL A 75 -8.39 -14.70 -9.93
CA VAL A 75 -7.41 -13.71 -9.44
C VAL A 75 -6.50 -13.24 -10.57
N SER A 76 -5.99 -14.15 -11.39
CA SER A 76 -5.14 -13.81 -12.54
C SER A 76 -5.85 -12.90 -13.53
N LYS A 77 -7.09 -13.23 -13.94
CA LYS A 77 -7.89 -12.37 -14.82
C LYS A 77 -8.13 -11.00 -14.21
N TRP A 78 -8.53 -10.96 -12.94
CA TRP A 78 -8.85 -9.72 -12.22
C TRP A 78 -7.64 -8.80 -12.11
N ASN A 79 -6.52 -9.31 -11.59
CA ASN A 79 -5.31 -8.54 -11.36
C ASN A 79 -4.65 -8.11 -12.67
N THR A 80 -4.74 -8.91 -13.73
CA THR A 80 -4.24 -8.54 -15.06
C THR A 80 -4.91 -7.24 -15.58
N LEU A 81 -6.17 -6.99 -15.22
CA LEU A 81 -6.91 -5.75 -15.50
C LEU A 81 -6.55 -4.61 -14.54
N TRP A 82 -5.29 -4.51 -14.10
CA TRP A 82 -4.85 -3.47 -13.16
C TRP A 82 -5.16 -2.05 -13.69
N GLU A 83 -5.10 -1.85 -15.01
CA GLU A 83 -5.41 -0.58 -15.69
C GLU A 83 -6.86 -0.10 -15.50
N ALA A 84 -7.80 -1.04 -15.26
CA ALA A 84 -9.20 -0.72 -15.03
C ALA A 84 -9.48 -0.14 -13.65
N GLY A 85 -8.53 -0.24 -12.72
CA GLY A 85 -8.65 0.32 -11.38
C GLY A 85 -9.96 -0.12 -10.70
N PRO A 86 -10.85 0.82 -10.31
CA PRO A 86 -12.12 0.49 -9.69
C PRO A 86 -13.13 -0.22 -10.61
N PHE A 87 -12.95 -0.15 -11.94
CA PHE A 87 -13.89 -0.70 -12.91
C PHE A 87 -13.65 -2.17 -13.27
N ARG A 88 -12.77 -2.88 -12.55
CA ARG A 88 -12.44 -4.30 -12.84
C ARG A 88 -13.68 -5.20 -12.83
N ARG A 89 -14.60 -5.00 -11.89
CA ARG A 89 -15.85 -5.77 -11.80
C ARG A 89 -16.67 -5.75 -13.09
N ARG A 90 -16.59 -4.68 -13.88
CA ARG A 90 -17.32 -4.51 -15.15
C ARG A 90 -16.90 -5.49 -16.26
N PHE A 91 -15.82 -6.25 -16.05
CA PHE A 91 -15.31 -7.25 -17.00
C PHE A 91 -15.74 -8.68 -16.68
N PHE A 92 -16.51 -8.89 -15.61
CA PHE A 92 -16.88 -10.22 -15.12
C PHE A 92 -18.40 -10.33 -14.98
N ASP A 93 -18.95 -11.45 -15.42
CA ASP A 93 -20.32 -11.85 -15.10
C ASP A 93 -20.40 -12.35 -13.64
N GLU A 94 -21.60 -12.33 -13.05
CA GLU A 94 -21.83 -12.73 -11.64
C GLU A 94 -21.33 -14.16 -11.34
N GLU A 95 -21.42 -15.06 -12.31
CA GLU A 95 -21.04 -16.48 -12.15
C GLU A 95 -19.54 -16.74 -12.38
N GLU A 96 -18.76 -15.76 -12.88
CA GLU A 96 -17.34 -15.95 -13.18
C GLU A 96 -16.42 -15.82 -11.95
N LEU A 97 -16.88 -15.15 -10.89
CA LEU A 97 -16.07 -14.89 -9.70
C LEU A 97 -16.35 -15.91 -8.58
N PRO A 98 -15.32 -16.51 -7.98
CA PRO A 98 -15.47 -17.27 -6.75
C PRO A 98 -16.09 -16.41 -5.64
N GLU A 99 -16.87 -17.02 -4.75
CA GLU A 99 -17.66 -16.31 -3.73
C GLU A 99 -16.86 -15.26 -2.94
N PRO A 100 -15.64 -15.52 -2.42
CA PRO A 100 -14.90 -14.50 -1.66
C PRO A 100 -14.52 -13.28 -2.50
N MET A 101 -14.28 -13.45 -3.80
CA MET A 101 -14.03 -12.34 -4.71
C MET A 101 -15.33 -11.62 -5.07
N ALA A 102 -16.40 -12.37 -5.34
CA ALA A 102 -17.71 -11.84 -5.69
C ALA A 102 -18.25 -10.93 -4.58
N SER A 103 -18.19 -11.36 -3.31
CA SER A 103 -18.64 -10.56 -2.16
C SER A 103 -17.95 -9.20 -2.06
N ILE A 104 -16.67 -9.14 -2.46
CA ILE A 104 -15.88 -7.90 -2.47
C ILE A 104 -16.24 -7.09 -3.72
N ALA A 105 -16.30 -7.72 -4.88
CA ALA A 105 -16.68 -7.09 -6.14
C ALA A 105 -18.08 -6.44 -6.09
N ASP A 106 -19.02 -7.03 -5.37
CA ASP A 106 -20.40 -6.56 -5.24
C ASP A 106 -20.53 -5.34 -4.32
N LEU A 107 -19.45 -4.92 -3.64
CA LEU A 107 -19.37 -3.63 -2.95
C LEU A 107 -19.34 -2.43 -3.92
N GLY A 108 -19.13 -2.68 -5.23
CA GLY A 108 -19.22 -1.69 -6.30
C GLY A 108 -17.88 -1.46 -7.01
N ASP A 109 -17.69 -0.23 -7.51
CA ASP A 109 -16.47 0.15 -8.24
C ASP A 109 -15.32 0.43 -7.24
N ILE A 110 -14.73 -0.66 -6.71
CA ILE A 110 -13.61 -0.66 -5.77
C ILE A 110 -12.30 -1.08 -6.45
N ASN A 111 -11.18 -0.47 -6.07
CA ASN A 111 -9.88 -0.77 -6.65
C ASN A 111 -9.10 -1.75 -5.77
N VAL A 112 -9.33 -3.05 -5.95
CA VAL A 112 -8.68 -4.11 -5.15
C VAL A 112 -7.75 -4.96 -5.99
N THR A 113 -6.60 -5.32 -5.44
CA THR A 113 -5.67 -6.35 -5.95
C THR A 113 -5.75 -7.56 -5.04
N PHE A 114 -6.13 -8.72 -5.58
CA PHE A 114 -6.24 -9.94 -4.79
C PHE A 114 -4.90 -10.67 -4.68
N VAL A 115 -4.54 -11.12 -3.50
CA VAL A 115 -3.30 -11.89 -3.28
C VAL A 115 -3.56 -13.11 -2.39
N PRO A 116 -2.75 -14.16 -2.48
CA PRO A 116 -2.82 -15.27 -1.54
C PRO A 116 -2.46 -14.81 -0.13
N ARG A 117 -3.28 -15.21 0.85
CA ARG A 117 -2.96 -15.09 2.27
C ARG A 117 -1.82 -16.04 2.60
N THR A 118 -0.73 -15.49 3.12
CA THR A 118 0.48 -16.23 3.48
C THR A 118 0.90 -15.88 4.90
N ARG A 119 1.73 -16.72 5.54
CA ARG A 119 2.24 -16.42 6.89
C ARG A 119 3.10 -15.16 6.90
N SER A 120 3.82 -14.91 5.81
CA SER A 120 4.78 -13.81 5.67
C SER A 120 4.20 -12.53 5.07
N ARG A 121 2.92 -12.54 4.61
CA ARG A 121 2.34 -11.48 3.78
C ARG A 121 3.18 -11.16 2.52
N TYR A 122 3.91 -12.16 2.02
CA TYR A 122 4.90 -11.98 0.94
C TYR A 122 4.33 -11.26 -0.27
N TYR A 123 3.14 -11.66 -0.74
CA TYR A 123 2.57 -11.11 -1.98
C TYR A 123 2.16 -9.64 -1.88
N GLU A 124 1.92 -9.14 -0.67
CA GLU A 124 1.65 -7.72 -0.41
C GLU A 124 2.97 -6.93 -0.46
N TYR A 125 4.06 -7.54 0.02
CA TYR A 125 5.36 -6.89 0.18
C TYR A 125 6.39 -7.22 -0.92
N ALA A 126 6.05 -8.12 -1.85
CA ALA A 126 6.94 -8.58 -2.90
C ALA A 126 7.55 -7.41 -3.71
N PRO A 127 6.80 -6.36 -4.09
CA PRO A 127 7.39 -5.19 -4.74
C PRO A 127 8.56 -4.55 -3.99
N MET A 128 8.46 -4.43 -2.65
CA MET A 128 9.53 -3.86 -1.83
C MET A 128 10.74 -4.79 -1.74
N LEU A 129 10.50 -6.09 -1.60
CA LEU A 129 11.57 -7.09 -1.60
C LEU A 129 12.35 -7.05 -2.93
N HIS A 130 11.65 -6.95 -4.06
CA HIS A 130 12.22 -6.88 -5.40
C HIS A 130 12.75 -5.50 -5.79
N LEU A 131 12.91 -4.59 -4.83
CA LEU A 131 13.67 -3.34 -4.94
C LEU A 131 14.98 -3.38 -4.14
N LEU A 132 15.22 -4.44 -3.37
CA LEU A 132 16.40 -4.57 -2.54
C LEU A 132 17.57 -5.17 -3.34
N PRO A 133 18.74 -4.49 -3.35
CA PRO A 133 19.96 -5.08 -3.89
C PRO A 133 20.34 -6.37 -3.18
N ARG A 134 21.05 -7.26 -3.87
CA ARG A 134 21.51 -8.55 -3.32
C ARG A 134 22.25 -8.38 -2.00
N GLN A 135 23.17 -7.42 -1.93
CA GLN A 135 23.93 -7.14 -0.71
C GLN A 135 23.03 -6.76 0.48
N THR A 136 21.93 -6.06 0.22
CA THR A 136 20.96 -5.71 1.26
C THR A 136 20.19 -6.95 1.71
N MET A 137 19.75 -7.78 0.77
CA MET A 137 19.07 -9.05 1.07
C MET A 137 19.93 -9.94 1.99
N GLU A 138 21.18 -10.18 1.60
CA GLU A 138 22.14 -10.99 2.37
C GLU A 138 22.41 -10.40 3.76
N ARG A 139 22.60 -9.08 3.85
CA ARG A 139 22.85 -8.38 5.12
C ARG A 139 21.74 -8.56 6.15
N PHE A 140 20.49 -8.59 5.70
CA PHE A 140 19.32 -8.74 6.58
C PHE A 140 18.81 -10.18 6.65
N GLY A 141 19.52 -11.14 6.03
CA GLY A 141 19.17 -12.56 6.03
C GLY A 141 17.86 -12.84 5.29
N LEU A 142 17.59 -12.10 4.21
CA LEU A 142 16.48 -12.31 3.29
C LEU A 142 16.94 -13.20 2.13
N PRO A 143 16.06 -14.04 1.56
CA PRO A 143 16.40 -14.88 0.43
C PRO A 143 16.52 -14.07 -0.86
N VAL A 144 17.53 -14.38 -1.68
CA VAL A 144 17.69 -13.80 -3.01
C VAL A 144 16.79 -14.58 -3.98
N LEU A 145 15.55 -14.11 -4.12
CA LEU A 145 14.52 -14.75 -4.96
C LEU A 145 14.67 -14.35 -6.43
N ARG A 146 14.13 -15.15 -7.35
CA ARG A 146 13.89 -14.69 -8.72
C ARG A 146 12.86 -13.57 -8.72
N GLY A 147 12.97 -12.64 -9.68
CA GLY A 147 12.00 -11.56 -9.83
C GLY A 147 10.59 -12.10 -10.05
N CYS A 148 9.60 -11.40 -9.51
CA CYS A 148 8.20 -11.81 -9.61
C CYS A 148 7.43 -10.97 -10.65
N LEU A 149 6.18 -11.39 -10.87
CA LEU A 149 5.21 -10.59 -11.61
C LEU A 149 4.45 -9.67 -10.66
N TRP A 150 4.21 -8.44 -11.08
CA TRP A 150 3.25 -7.54 -10.48
C TRP A 150 2.14 -7.17 -11.47
N PRO A 151 0.86 -7.16 -11.04
CA PRO A 151 0.38 -7.73 -9.77
C PRO A 151 0.52 -9.25 -9.75
N PHE A 152 0.24 -9.89 -8.60
CA PHE A 152 0.17 -11.35 -8.51
C PHE A 152 -0.83 -11.89 -9.53
N LEU A 153 -0.45 -12.88 -10.33
CA LEU A 153 -1.36 -13.48 -11.32
C LEU A 153 -1.68 -14.92 -10.92
N ALA A 154 -0.66 -15.76 -11.03
CA ALA A 154 -0.65 -17.12 -10.52
C ALA A 154 0.83 -17.51 -10.40
N GLU A 155 1.23 -17.97 -9.22
CA GLU A 155 2.54 -18.58 -9.01
C GLU A 155 2.31 -20.01 -8.52
N TYR A 156 3.01 -20.98 -9.09
CA TYR A 156 2.94 -22.37 -8.62
C TYR A 156 4.00 -22.69 -7.55
N ASN A 157 4.93 -21.75 -7.30
CA ASN A 157 5.95 -21.90 -6.28
C ASN A 157 5.42 -21.41 -4.93
N PRO A 158 5.46 -22.25 -3.88
CA PRO A 158 5.06 -21.82 -2.54
C PRO A 158 6.21 -21.04 -1.90
N ILE A 159 6.39 -19.78 -2.34
CA ILE A 159 7.49 -18.92 -1.89
C ILE A 159 7.52 -18.81 -0.36
N ASP A 160 6.35 -18.76 0.28
CA ASP A 160 6.19 -18.65 1.74
C ASP A 160 6.88 -19.78 2.53
N GLU A 161 7.03 -20.97 1.94
CA GLU A 161 7.76 -22.11 2.54
C GLU A 161 9.27 -21.82 2.68
N PHE A 162 9.81 -20.95 1.83
CA PHE A 162 11.23 -20.61 1.79
C PHE A 162 11.58 -19.34 2.57
N LEU A 163 10.57 -18.62 3.07
CA LEU A 163 10.76 -17.38 3.79
C LEU A 163 11.00 -17.62 5.28
N PRO A 164 11.89 -16.84 5.92
CA PRO A 164 12.15 -16.97 7.36
C PRO A 164 10.89 -16.72 8.21
N ALA A 165 10.89 -17.25 9.43
CA ALA A 165 9.79 -17.08 10.38
C ALA A 165 9.50 -15.58 10.66
N ASP A 166 10.57 -14.77 10.73
CA ASP A 166 10.57 -13.33 10.98
C ASP A 166 10.72 -12.50 9.70
N PHE A 167 10.22 -12.99 8.56
CA PHE A 167 10.36 -12.34 7.25
C PHE A 167 9.97 -10.85 7.26
N GLU A 168 8.78 -10.52 7.75
CA GLU A 168 8.27 -9.14 7.79
C GLU A 168 9.21 -8.22 8.57
N ALA A 169 9.70 -8.67 9.73
CA ALA A 169 10.64 -7.91 10.54
C ALA A 169 12.00 -7.73 9.84
N ARG A 170 12.47 -8.73 9.08
CA ARG A 170 13.71 -8.61 8.28
C ARG A 170 13.52 -7.64 7.12
N LEU A 171 12.41 -7.74 6.39
CA LEU A 171 12.07 -6.86 5.28
C LEU A 171 11.90 -5.42 5.76
N SER A 172 11.19 -5.20 6.86
CA SER A 172 11.05 -3.89 7.51
C SER A 172 12.41 -3.24 7.81
N ARG A 173 13.38 -4.00 8.33
CA ARG A 173 14.74 -3.48 8.59
C ARG A 173 15.52 -3.21 7.31
N ALA A 174 15.42 -4.09 6.33
CA ALA A 174 16.10 -3.96 5.05
C ALA A 174 15.57 -2.76 4.25
N TRP A 175 14.26 -2.61 4.21
CA TRP A 175 13.56 -1.49 3.58
C TRP A 175 13.90 -0.18 4.27
N ALA A 176 13.79 -0.10 5.60
CA ALA A 176 14.17 1.09 6.35
C ALA A 176 15.62 1.49 6.05
N TYR A 177 16.56 0.52 6.04
CA TYR A 177 17.95 0.76 5.69
C TYR A 177 18.11 1.35 4.28
N ARG A 178 17.33 0.85 3.32
CA ARG A 178 17.35 1.29 1.92
C ARG A 178 16.81 2.71 1.74
N VAL A 179 15.65 3.03 2.33
CA VAL A 179 15.01 4.34 2.16
C VAL A 179 15.63 5.44 3.03
N TRP A 180 16.35 5.07 4.10
CA TRP A 180 16.87 6.04 5.07
C TRP A 180 17.69 7.17 4.45
N ARG A 181 18.48 6.87 3.42
CA ARG A 181 19.30 7.89 2.73
C ARG A 181 18.46 9.02 2.12
N HIS A 182 17.20 8.76 1.79
CA HIS A 182 16.25 9.74 1.26
C HIS A 182 15.49 10.47 2.38
N LEU A 183 15.38 9.87 3.57
CA LEU A 183 14.69 10.45 4.72
C LEU A 183 15.61 11.35 5.56
N ASP A 184 16.84 10.93 5.83
CA ASP A 184 17.84 11.71 6.57
C ASP A 184 19.24 11.35 6.07
N ALA A 185 19.63 11.98 4.95
CA ALA A 185 20.94 11.77 4.32
C ALA A 185 22.11 12.17 5.23
N GLY A 186 21.89 13.13 6.14
CA GLY A 186 22.93 13.64 7.03
C GLY A 186 23.20 12.71 8.21
N SER A 187 22.17 12.15 8.81
CA SER A 187 22.30 11.40 10.07
C SER A 187 22.11 9.91 9.87
N LYS A 188 22.89 9.08 10.55
CA LYS A 188 22.69 7.62 10.51
C LYS A 188 21.49 7.22 11.36
N MET A 189 20.75 6.20 10.92
CA MET A 189 19.56 5.70 11.63
C MET A 189 19.82 5.23 13.07
N HIS A 190 21.03 4.72 13.35
CA HIS A 190 21.40 4.30 14.71
C HIS A 190 21.58 5.49 15.66
N SER A 191 21.68 6.72 15.13
CA SER A 191 21.79 7.93 15.95
C SER A 191 20.47 8.36 16.58
N PHE A 192 19.37 7.69 16.22
CA PHE A 192 18.03 7.93 16.75
C PHE A 192 17.57 6.76 17.62
N THR A 193 16.74 7.05 18.62
CA THR A 193 16.17 6.02 19.49
C THR A 193 15.23 5.09 18.71
N ARG A 194 14.78 4.01 19.33
CA ARG A 194 13.87 3.05 18.67
C ARG A 194 12.48 3.65 18.42
N ASN A 195 12.11 4.67 19.19
CA ASN A 195 10.79 5.30 19.14
C ASN A 195 10.79 6.60 18.30
N ASP A 196 11.92 6.97 17.68
CA ASP A 196 11.98 8.12 16.78
C ASP A 196 10.92 7.95 15.66
N PRO A 197 10.02 8.92 15.45
CA PRO A 197 8.90 8.75 14.53
C PRO A 197 9.33 8.53 13.07
N ILE A 198 10.41 9.17 12.61
CA ILE A 198 10.92 8.97 11.24
C ILE A 198 11.48 7.56 11.07
N LYS A 199 12.13 7.03 12.10
CA LYS A 199 12.60 5.65 12.13
C LYS A 199 11.45 4.66 12.14
N LEU A 200 10.42 4.88 12.95
CA LEU A 200 9.21 4.04 12.96
C LEU A 200 8.53 4.04 11.58
N LEU A 201 8.39 5.21 10.95
CA LEU A 201 7.84 5.35 9.61
C LEU A 201 8.67 4.61 8.55
N ALA A 202 10.01 4.71 8.62
CA ALA A 202 10.90 3.97 7.72
C ALA A 202 10.73 2.45 7.82
N HIS A 203 10.36 1.95 9.01
CA HIS A 203 10.10 0.53 9.28
C HIS A 203 8.68 0.08 8.95
N ASN A 204 7.72 0.99 8.77
CA ASN A 204 6.33 0.66 8.51
C ASN A 204 6.12 0.27 7.04
N LEU A 205 6.15 -1.03 6.73
CA LEU A 205 5.99 -1.54 5.36
C LEU A 205 4.66 -1.11 4.73
N ASP A 206 3.57 -1.12 5.49
CA ASP A 206 2.24 -0.78 4.98
C ASP A 206 2.15 0.70 4.54
N PHE A 207 2.91 1.60 5.17
CA PHE A 207 3.03 2.99 4.70
C PHE A 207 3.67 3.07 3.30
N TRP A 208 4.60 2.15 2.97
CA TRP A 208 5.34 2.16 1.73
C TRP A 208 4.69 1.37 0.59
N VAL A 209 3.80 0.40 0.89
CA VAL A 209 3.10 -0.40 -0.13
C VAL A 209 2.36 0.46 -1.16
N PRO A 210 1.53 1.46 -0.79
CA PRO A 210 0.85 2.31 -1.75
C PRO A 210 1.81 3.10 -2.62
N ALA A 211 2.88 3.63 -2.02
CA ALA A 211 3.88 4.43 -2.72
C ALA A 211 4.67 3.63 -3.76
N VAL A 212 5.10 2.42 -3.40
CA VAL A 212 5.79 1.49 -4.32
C VAL A 212 4.84 1.01 -5.41
N THR A 213 3.58 0.72 -5.07
CA THR A 213 2.57 0.32 -6.04
C THR A 213 2.27 1.44 -7.04
N ALA A 214 2.21 2.69 -6.58
CA ALA A 214 2.08 3.87 -7.44
C ALA A 214 3.28 4.01 -8.38
N THR A 215 4.51 3.74 -7.92
CA THR A 215 5.70 3.73 -8.78
C THR A 215 5.58 2.70 -9.91
N ILE A 216 5.16 1.48 -9.58
CA ILE A 216 4.97 0.42 -10.59
C ILE A 216 3.94 0.85 -11.63
N GLN A 217 2.77 1.33 -11.19
CA GLN A 217 1.71 1.76 -12.10
C GLN A 217 2.13 2.95 -12.97
N SER A 218 2.85 3.92 -12.40
CA SER A 218 3.35 5.07 -13.18
C SER A 218 4.28 4.63 -14.30
N ARG A 219 5.23 3.73 -14.03
CA ARG A 219 6.12 3.17 -15.07
C ARG A 219 5.36 2.39 -16.12
N LEU A 220 4.43 1.52 -15.70
CA LEU A 220 3.63 0.73 -16.63
C LEU A 220 2.68 1.58 -17.49
N ARG A 221 2.21 2.72 -17.00
CA ARG A 221 1.41 3.68 -17.79
C ARG A 221 2.20 4.33 -18.91
N GLU A 222 3.53 4.28 -18.90
CA GLU A 222 4.37 4.75 -20.00
C GLU A 222 4.52 3.72 -21.11
N PHE A 223 4.15 2.45 -20.85
CA PHE A 223 4.30 1.39 -21.84
C PHE A 223 3.31 1.60 -22.99
N PRO A 224 3.73 1.31 -24.24
CA PRO A 224 2.87 1.50 -25.40
C PRO A 224 1.64 0.59 -25.32
N GLU A 225 0.55 1.03 -25.94
CA GLU A 225 -0.64 0.20 -26.11
C GLU A 225 -0.40 -0.89 -27.17
N VAL A 226 -0.99 -2.06 -26.95
CA VAL A 226 -1.01 -3.14 -27.94
C VAL A 226 -2.14 -2.87 -28.93
N ASP A 227 -1.80 -2.74 -30.21
CA ASP A 227 -2.80 -2.64 -31.26
C ASP A 227 -3.61 -3.95 -31.38
N LYS A 228 -4.89 -3.86 -31.07
CA LYS A 228 -5.90 -4.91 -31.16
C LYS A 228 -6.86 -4.70 -32.33
N GLY A 229 -6.54 -3.78 -33.25
CA GLY A 229 -7.34 -3.49 -34.44
C GLY A 229 -8.61 -2.68 -34.14
N LYS A 230 -8.66 -1.96 -33.01
CA LYS A 230 -9.75 -1.02 -32.71
C LYS A 230 -9.59 0.27 -33.50
N ASP A 231 -10.72 0.89 -33.86
CA ASP A 231 -10.71 2.20 -34.52
C ASP A 231 -10.10 3.25 -33.56
N PRO A 232 -9.08 4.02 -33.98
CA PRO A 232 -8.49 5.06 -33.13
C PRO A 232 -9.50 6.10 -32.62
N SER A 233 -10.61 6.33 -33.33
CA SER A 233 -11.68 7.23 -32.89
C SER A 233 -12.50 6.69 -31.72
N GLU A 234 -12.39 5.40 -31.42
CA GLU A 234 -13.03 4.73 -30.28
C GLU A 234 -12.12 4.64 -29.04
N LEU A 235 -10.92 5.23 -29.08
CA LEU A 235 -9.96 5.20 -27.98
C LEU A 235 -9.95 6.53 -27.22
N GLY A 236 -9.88 6.47 -25.89
CA GLY A 236 -9.87 7.67 -25.03
C GLY A 236 -11.21 8.40 -24.99
N VAL A 237 -12.30 7.77 -25.44
CA VAL A 237 -13.65 8.33 -25.39
C VAL A 237 -14.40 7.78 -24.17
N PRO A 238 -15.45 8.46 -23.69
CA PRO A 238 -16.27 7.97 -22.58
C PRO A 238 -16.81 6.56 -22.86
N VAL A 239 -16.84 5.73 -21.84
CA VAL A 239 -17.33 4.35 -21.96
C VAL A 239 -18.86 4.35 -21.97
N THR A 240 -19.46 3.81 -23.03
CA THR A 240 -20.90 3.58 -23.12
C THR A 240 -21.24 2.17 -22.63
N LEU A 241 -22.19 2.07 -21.70
CA LEU A 241 -22.73 0.82 -21.18
C LEU A 241 -23.77 0.22 -22.14
N GLU A 242 -24.15 -1.03 -21.93
CA GLU A 242 -25.12 -1.74 -22.78
C GLU A 242 -26.50 -1.05 -22.83
N ASP A 243 -26.89 -0.37 -21.75
CA ASP A 243 -28.13 0.41 -21.67
C ASP A 243 -28.06 1.78 -22.38
N GLY A 244 -26.91 2.10 -22.97
CA GLY A 244 -26.64 3.36 -23.67
C GLY A 244 -26.23 4.52 -22.75
N SER A 245 -26.15 4.31 -21.44
CA SER A 245 -25.64 5.32 -20.50
C SER A 245 -24.11 5.41 -20.55
N ILE A 246 -23.56 6.53 -20.05
CA ILE A 246 -22.10 6.75 -19.97
C ILE A 246 -21.61 6.38 -18.58
N LEU A 247 -20.56 5.57 -18.49
CA LEU A 247 -19.87 5.26 -17.23
C LEU A 247 -19.05 6.49 -16.78
N PRO A 248 -19.41 7.13 -15.64
CA PRO A 248 -18.72 8.34 -15.20
C PRO A 248 -17.25 8.08 -14.86
N GLY A 249 -16.39 9.03 -15.24
CA GLY A 249 -14.96 8.97 -14.88
C GLY A 249 -14.16 7.87 -15.60
N ALA A 250 -14.73 7.25 -16.63
CA ALA A 250 -14.12 6.14 -17.36
C ALA A 250 -13.93 6.45 -18.84
N ILE A 251 -12.79 6.04 -19.39
CA ILE A 251 -12.50 6.12 -20.83
C ILE A 251 -12.11 4.75 -21.40
N THR A 252 -12.37 4.56 -22.69
CA THR A 252 -11.94 3.39 -23.44
C THR A 252 -10.44 3.40 -23.68
N GLY A 253 -9.83 2.23 -23.76
CA GLY A 253 -8.41 2.06 -24.06
C GLY A 253 -8.06 0.70 -24.63
N GLN A 254 -6.86 0.56 -25.17
CA GLN A 254 -6.28 -0.74 -25.50
C GLN A 254 -5.30 -1.18 -24.42
N PRO A 255 -5.20 -2.49 -24.10
CA PRO A 255 -4.26 -2.97 -23.10
C PRO A 255 -2.84 -2.51 -23.38
N ARG A 256 -2.09 -2.12 -22.35
CA ARG A 256 -0.66 -1.80 -22.48
C ARG A 256 0.19 -3.03 -22.62
N MET A 257 1.32 -2.90 -23.31
CA MET A 257 2.34 -3.93 -23.35
C MET A 257 2.78 -4.30 -21.92
N GLY A 258 3.13 -5.57 -21.73
CA GLY A 258 3.80 -6.05 -20.52
C GLY A 258 5.31 -6.01 -20.74
N GLY A 259 6.08 -6.21 -19.68
CA GLY A 259 7.54 -6.15 -19.77
C GLY A 259 8.21 -6.03 -18.42
N THR A 260 9.41 -5.48 -18.44
CA THR A 260 10.23 -5.28 -17.24
C THR A 260 9.94 -3.91 -16.65
N VAL A 261 9.46 -3.86 -15.40
CA VAL A 261 9.20 -2.59 -14.68
C VAL A 261 10.51 -1.96 -14.21
N TRP A 262 11.42 -2.81 -13.74
CA TRP A 262 12.83 -2.48 -13.52
C TRP A 262 13.69 -3.74 -13.56
N ILE A 263 14.97 -3.56 -13.89
CA ILE A 263 16.02 -4.56 -13.84
C ILE A 263 17.34 -3.94 -13.37
N GLY A 264 18.01 -4.64 -12.44
CA GLY A 264 19.30 -4.21 -11.92
C GLY A 264 19.20 -3.15 -10.82
N GLU A 265 20.32 -2.91 -10.16
CA GLU A 265 20.44 -1.99 -9.03
C GLU A 265 20.20 -0.53 -9.45
N GLU A 266 20.60 -0.12 -10.66
CA GLU A 266 20.42 1.25 -11.14
C GLU A 266 18.94 1.60 -11.29
N GLU A 267 18.17 0.80 -12.03
CA GLU A 267 16.74 1.07 -12.22
C GLU A 267 15.94 0.91 -10.92
N ALA A 268 16.37 0.00 -10.04
CA ALA A 268 15.79 -0.17 -8.71
C ALA A 268 16.12 1.01 -7.77
N ASP A 269 17.30 1.61 -7.88
CA ASP A 269 17.68 2.83 -7.16
C ASP A 269 16.77 3.99 -7.56
N ILE A 270 16.53 4.17 -8.87
CA ILE A 270 15.59 5.18 -9.39
C ILE A 270 14.17 4.88 -8.91
N ALA A 271 13.73 3.60 -8.94
CA ALA A 271 12.38 3.23 -8.50
C ALA A 271 12.16 3.48 -7.01
N VAL A 272 13.20 3.34 -6.18
CA VAL A 272 13.13 3.71 -4.75
C VAL A 272 13.01 5.23 -4.59
N GLU A 273 13.71 6.03 -5.38
CA GLU A 273 13.55 7.49 -5.37
C GLU A 273 12.14 7.91 -5.79
N ASP A 274 11.62 7.30 -6.87
CA ASP A 274 10.23 7.48 -7.31
C ASP A 274 9.24 7.10 -6.21
N ALA A 275 9.47 5.99 -5.50
CA ALA A 275 8.63 5.55 -4.39
C ALA A 275 8.65 6.53 -3.21
N VAL A 276 9.81 7.13 -2.89
CA VAL A 276 9.88 8.21 -1.90
C VAL A 276 9.11 9.44 -2.35
N GLY A 277 9.17 9.79 -3.63
CA GLY A 277 8.32 10.85 -4.21
C GLY A 277 6.83 10.53 -4.11
N ASN A 278 6.44 9.31 -4.43
CA ASN A 278 5.04 8.86 -4.35
C ASN A 278 4.53 8.78 -2.91
N ALA A 279 5.37 8.44 -1.94
CA ALA A 279 5.00 8.44 -0.52
C ALA A 279 4.61 9.84 -0.01
N ASP A 280 5.12 10.90 -0.64
CA ASP A 280 4.65 12.27 -0.38
C ASP A 280 3.21 12.48 -0.86
N ARG A 281 2.89 11.96 -2.05
CA ARG A 281 1.54 12.06 -2.64
C ARG A 281 0.51 11.20 -1.90
N THR A 282 0.87 9.96 -1.53
CA THR A 282 -0.05 8.99 -0.93
C THR A 282 -0.17 9.17 0.59
N GLY A 283 0.94 9.50 1.25
CA GLY A 283 1.04 9.49 2.71
C GLY A 283 1.51 10.79 3.35
N ARG A 284 1.67 11.88 2.58
CA ARG A 284 2.20 13.18 3.04
C ARG A 284 3.54 13.06 3.77
N LEU A 285 4.43 12.22 3.24
CA LEU A 285 5.73 11.92 3.83
C LEU A 285 6.50 13.19 4.26
N ARG A 286 6.59 14.21 3.40
CA ARG A 286 7.36 15.42 3.75
C ARG A 286 6.73 16.22 4.87
N ASP A 287 5.40 16.37 4.86
CA ASP A 287 4.68 17.04 5.94
C ASP A 287 4.89 16.32 7.29
N ILE A 288 4.84 14.99 7.30
CA ILE A 288 5.13 14.19 8.49
C ILE A 288 6.57 14.42 8.94
N MET A 289 7.54 14.36 8.02
CA MET A 289 8.95 14.56 8.34
C MET A 289 9.23 15.96 8.89
N ASP A 290 8.64 17.00 8.30
CA ASP A 290 8.81 18.38 8.73
C ASP A 290 8.14 18.64 10.07
N ALA A 291 6.96 18.04 10.31
CA ALA A 291 6.31 18.06 11.61
C ALA A 291 7.18 17.42 12.69
N VAL A 292 7.72 16.21 12.44
CA VAL A 292 8.60 15.52 13.39
C VAL A 292 9.87 16.32 13.64
N ARG A 293 10.57 16.77 12.59
CA ARG A 293 11.81 17.55 12.69
C ARG A 293 11.63 18.86 13.48
N SER A 294 10.46 19.48 13.38
CA SER A 294 10.14 20.73 14.08
C SER A 294 9.83 20.53 15.57
N HIS A 295 9.46 19.31 15.98
CA HIS A 295 9.04 18.98 17.35
C HIS A 295 9.94 17.94 18.02
N ARG A 296 11.16 17.72 17.49
CA ARG A 296 12.12 16.78 18.09
C ARG A 296 12.43 17.15 19.54
N ILE A 297 12.59 16.13 20.37
CA ILE A 297 13.02 16.22 21.76
C ILE A 297 14.36 15.49 21.96
N GLU A 298 15.00 15.70 23.11
CA GLU A 298 16.28 15.06 23.43
C GLU A 298 16.17 13.52 23.40
N ASP A 299 15.05 12.96 23.86
CA ASP A 299 14.75 11.53 23.90
C ASP A 299 14.60 10.87 22.50
N ASP A 300 14.52 11.66 21.43
CA ASP A 300 14.53 11.12 20.05
C ASP A 300 15.92 10.69 19.62
N PHE A 301 16.97 11.17 20.30
CA PHE A 301 18.36 10.90 19.96
C PHE A 301 18.94 9.79 20.83
N SER A 302 19.75 8.95 20.20
CA SER A 302 20.61 8.02 20.92
C SER A 302 21.87 8.73 21.46
N ASP A 303 22.72 7.99 22.17
CA ASP A 303 24.03 8.46 22.63
C ASP A 303 25.04 8.72 21.49
N TYR A 304 24.73 8.29 20.26
CA TYR A 304 25.61 8.55 19.12
C TYR A 304 25.45 9.98 18.59
N TRP A 305 26.58 10.56 18.22
CA TRP A 305 26.61 11.86 17.54
C TRP A 305 25.92 11.79 16.17
N SER A 306 25.23 12.87 15.79
CA SER A 306 24.66 13.09 14.46
C SER A 306 24.51 14.57 14.16
N PHE A 307 24.45 14.92 12.87
CA PHE A 307 24.15 16.29 12.46
C PHE A 307 22.78 16.76 12.93
N ALA A 308 21.77 15.87 12.95
CA ALA A 308 20.45 16.19 13.47
C ALA A 308 20.48 16.54 14.97
N ARG A 309 21.26 15.79 15.77
CA ARG A 309 21.43 16.09 17.20
C ARG A 309 22.17 17.41 17.40
N GLU A 310 23.23 17.64 16.64
CA GLU A 310 23.99 18.89 16.71
C GLU A 310 23.12 20.11 16.34
N ASP A 311 22.31 20.01 15.28
CA ASP A 311 21.39 21.08 14.89
C ASP A 311 20.31 21.33 15.94
N PHE A 312 19.76 20.27 16.54
CA PHE A 312 18.84 20.36 17.68
C PHE A 312 19.48 21.07 18.89
N GLU A 313 20.67 20.65 19.31
CA GLU A 313 21.40 21.25 20.45
C GLU A 313 21.75 22.72 20.17
N ARG A 314 22.18 23.07 18.95
CA ARG A 314 22.40 24.49 18.56
C ARG A 314 21.12 25.32 18.64
N LYS A 315 19.97 24.76 18.25
CA LYS A 315 18.67 25.43 18.33
C LYS A 315 18.22 25.63 19.77
N LEU A 316 18.45 24.64 20.64
CA LEU A 316 18.06 24.65 22.04
C LEU A 316 18.93 25.57 22.91
N TYR A 317 20.26 25.44 22.80
CA TYR A 317 21.24 26.17 23.62
C TYR A 317 21.68 27.51 23.01
N GLY A 318 21.01 27.97 21.95
CA GLY A 318 21.34 29.23 21.28
C GLY A 318 21.17 30.45 22.20
N LYS A 319 22.28 31.16 22.47
CA LYS A 319 22.38 32.30 23.41
C LYS A 319 21.36 33.45 23.24
N ARG A 320 20.63 33.51 22.11
CA ARG A 320 19.65 34.57 21.80
C ARG A 320 18.19 34.09 21.82
N ARG A 321 17.90 32.82 22.08
CA ARG A 321 16.54 32.26 22.06
C ARG A 321 16.00 32.06 23.47
N LYS A 322 14.79 32.54 23.74
CA LYS A 322 14.02 32.21 24.93
C LYS A 322 13.22 30.94 24.63
N VAL A 323 13.60 29.81 25.19
CA VAL A 323 12.86 28.54 25.04
C VAL A 323 11.56 28.65 25.84
N LYS A 324 10.42 28.55 25.16
CA LYS A 324 9.11 28.45 25.80
C LYS A 324 8.73 26.98 25.92
N VAL A 325 8.87 26.42 27.12
CA VAL A 325 8.40 25.05 27.42
C VAL A 325 6.88 25.07 27.52
N THR A 326 6.20 24.30 26.67
CA THR A 326 4.75 24.13 26.70
C THR A 326 4.46 22.66 26.98
N PHE A 327 3.87 22.36 28.13
CA PHE A 327 3.41 21.02 28.44
C PHE A 327 2.10 20.78 27.70
N VAL A 328 2.08 19.78 26.83
CA VAL A 328 0.87 19.31 26.15
C VAL A 328 0.56 17.92 26.69
N GLU A 329 -0.54 17.80 27.40
CA GLU A 329 -1.06 16.53 27.89
C GLU A 329 -1.78 15.85 26.72
N VAL A 330 -1.20 14.79 26.17
CA VAL A 330 -1.82 14.01 25.10
C VAL A 330 -2.62 12.89 25.76
N PRO A 331 -3.96 12.88 25.67
CA PRO A 331 -4.75 11.79 26.22
C PRO A 331 -4.45 10.48 25.46
N ASP A 332 -4.27 9.40 26.21
CA ASP A 332 -3.82 8.05 25.82
C ASP A 332 -4.75 7.28 24.84
N THR A 333 -5.63 7.97 24.10
CA THR A 333 -6.74 7.34 23.37
C THR A 333 -6.81 7.73 21.89
N SER A 334 -5.67 7.96 21.23
CA SER A 334 -5.67 8.04 19.76
C SER A 334 -5.55 6.62 19.19
N PRO A 335 -6.61 6.05 18.59
CA PRO A 335 -6.51 4.75 17.94
C PRO A 335 -5.52 4.87 16.77
N VAL A 336 -4.46 4.06 16.83
CA VAL A 336 -3.54 3.85 15.70
C VAL A 336 -4.32 2.97 14.71
N GLN A 337 -4.80 3.57 13.62
CA GLN A 337 -5.40 2.85 12.51
C GLN A 337 -4.32 1.91 11.92
N SER A 338 -4.59 0.61 11.92
CA SER A 338 -3.77 -0.37 11.18
C SER A 338 -4.25 -0.40 9.73
N ALA A 339 -3.35 -0.71 8.79
CA ALA A 339 -3.66 -0.67 7.36
C ALA A 339 -4.65 -1.75 6.88
N GLU A 340 -4.95 -2.79 7.71
CA GLU A 340 -5.99 -3.77 7.41
C GLU A 340 -7.43 -3.23 7.66
N SER A 341 -7.53 -1.98 8.13
CA SER A 341 -8.74 -1.40 8.71
C SER A 341 -9.44 -0.36 7.84
N GLU A 342 -9.06 -0.07 6.59
CA GLU A 342 -9.79 0.97 5.85
C GLU A 342 -11.15 0.47 5.32
N VAL A 343 -11.24 -0.69 4.66
CA VAL A 343 -12.56 -1.21 4.22
C VAL A 343 -13.42 -1.68 5.38
N VAL A 344 -12.83 -2.40 6.34
CA VAL A 344 -13.54 -2.83 7.56
C VAL A 344 -13.86 -1.63 8.44
N GLY A 345 -12.95 -0.67 8.56
CA GLY A 345 -13.15 0.55 9.33
C GLY A 345 -14.15 1.50 8.68
N ASP A 346 -14.24 1.58 7.36
CA ASP A 346 -15.28 2.33 6.65
C ASP A 346 -16.64 1.66 6.79
N LEU A 347 -16.71 0.32 6.78
CA LEU A 347 -17.94 -0.45 7.06
C LEU A 347 -18.41 -0.20 8.50
N VAL A 348 -17.52 -0.35 9.47
CA VAL A 348 -17.82 -0.16 10.89
C VAL A 348 -18.08 1.33 11.20
N THR A 349 -17.42 2.24 10.51
CA THR A 349 -17.67 3.70 10.61
C THR A 349 -19.01 4.05 9.99
N ASN A 350 -19.39 3.49 8.85
CA ASN A 350 -20.71 3.69 8.24
C ASN A 350 -21.83 3.14 9.12
N ASP A 351 -21.66 1.96 9.71
CA ASP A 351 -22.60 1.37 10.67
C ASP A 351 -22.72 2.21 11.94
N PHE A 352 -21.60 2.68 12.48
CA PHE A 352 -21.58 3.61 13.61
C PHE A 352 -22.28 4.95 13.27
N LEU A 353 -21.98 5.54 12.11
CA LEU A 353 -22.61 6.78 11.64
C LEU A 353 -24.12 6.60 11.45
N ALA A 354 -24.57 5.41 11.02
CA ALA A 354 -25.98 5.07 10.88
C ALA A 354 -26.71 5.06 12.24
N MET A 355 -26.02 4.67 13.32
CA MET A 355 -26.55 4.66 14.70
C MET A 355 -26.67 6.07 15.33
N LEU A 356 -25.89 7.04 14.85
CA LEU A 356 -25.93 8.41 15.37
C LEU A 356 -27.16 9.19 14.85
N ASP A 357 -27.67 10.09 15.71
CA ASP A 357 -28.67 11.08 15.29
C ASP A 357 -28.10 12.02 14.22
N VAL A 358 -28.98 12.63 13.42
CA VAL A 358 -28.61 13.46 12.26
C VAL A 358 -27.62 14.57 12.63
N ARG A 359 -27.77 15.18 13.82
CA ARG A 359 -26.90 16.28 14.26
C ARG A 359 -25.55 15.77 14.75
N ASN A 360 -25.50 14.62 15.42
CA ASN A 360 -24.25 13.98 15.84
C ASN A 360 -23.47 13.46 14.64
N ARG A 361 -24.14 12.88 13.64
CA ARG A 361 -23.54 12.46 12.37
C ARG A 361 -22.87 13.63 11.66
N GLN A 362 -23.57 14.77 11.54
CA GLN A 362 -23.01 15.99 10.94
C GLN A 362 -21.76 16.49 11.68
N ILE A 363 -21.73 16.41 13.02
CA ILE A 363 -20.56 16.78 13.81
C ILE A 363 -19.37 15.86 13.51
N VAL A 364 -19.58 14.54 13.41
CA VAL A 364 -18.51 13.58 13.10
C VAL A 364 -17.96 13.81 11.69
N VAL A 365 -18.82 14.04 10.70
CA VAL A 365 -18.40 14.34 9.32
C VAL A 365 -17.56 15.61 9.26
N LEU A 366 -18.00 16.68 9.93
CA LEU A 366 -17.25 17.95 9.97
C LEU A 366 -15.92 17.80 10.71
N LEU A 367 -15.89 17.03 11.80
CA LEU A 367 -14.65 16.72 12.52
C LEU A 367 -13.66 15.93 11.63
N ASN A 368 -14.15 14.95 10.87
CA ASN A 368 -13.34 14.15 9.95
C ASN A 368 -12.77 15.00 8.79
N SER A 369 -13.52 16.02 8.36
CA SER A 369 -13.03 17.02 7.40
C SER A 369 -12.02 18.03 7.98
N GLY A 370 -11.64 17.90 9.27
CA GLY A 370 -10.64 18.74 9.92
C GLY A 370 -11.19 20.03 10.56
N ALA A 371 -12.52 20.21 10.62
CA ALA A 371 -13.11 21.40 11.24
C ALA A 371 -12.94 21.40 12.77
N THR A 372 -12.59 22.56 13.33
CA THR A 372 -12.45 22.75 14.78
C THR A 372 -13.82 22.87 15.47
N ARG A 373 -13.86 22.64 16.79
CA ARG A 373 -15.12 22.70 17.57
C ARG A 373 -15.85 24.05 17.45
N THR A 374 -15.10 25.14 17.26
CA THR A 374 -15.66 26.49 17.11
C THR A 374 -16.32 26.65 15.74
N GLU A 375 -15.64 26.20 14.68
CA GLU A 375 -16.15 26.23 13.30
C GLU A 375 -17.38 25.34 13.14
N ILE A 376 -17.38 24.15 13.76
CA ILE A 376 -18.54 23.25 13.76
C ILE A 376 -19.75 23.90 14.45
N ALA A 377 -19.53 24.63 15.55
CA ALA A 377 -20.60 25.31 16.26
C ALA A 377 -21.23 26.39 15.37
N GLU A 378 -20.42 27.15 14.64
CA GLU A 378 -20.85 28.17 13.70
C GLU A 378 -21.62 27.58 12.50
N ILE A 379 -21.06 26.55 11.86
CA ILE A 379 -21.66 25.86 10.70
C ILE A 379 -23.03 25.26 11.05
N LEU A 380 -23.18 24.70 12.26
CA LEU A 380 -24.42 24.04 12.70
C LEU A 380 -25.36 24.98 13.49
N GLY A 381 -25.05 26.27 13.58
CA GLY A 381 -25.91 27.28 14.19
C GLY A 381 -26.05 27.16 15.72
N TYR A 382 -25.04 26.64 16.41
CA TYR A 382 -25.00 26.63 17.88
C TYR A 382 -24.50 27.97 18.42
N ALA A 383 -25.12 28.43 19.51
CA ALA A 383 -24.74 29.68 20.16
C ALA A 383 -23.35 29.64 20.83
N ASN A 384 -22.81 28.44 21.13
CA ASN A 384 -21.49 28.25 21.74
C ASN A 384 -20.90 26.86 21.44
N HIS A 385 -19.57 26.74 21.55
CA HIS A 385 -18.82 25.49 21.34
C HIS A 385 -19.00 24.46 22.48
N SER A 386 -19.63 24.85 23.60
CA SER A 386 -19.91 23.95 24.72
C SER A 386 -21.03 22.96 24.39
N ALA A 387 -21.99 23.33 23.55
CA ALA A 387 -23.00 22.41 23.01
C ALA A 387 -22.38 21.30 22.15
N ILE A 388 -21.37 21.65 21.34
CA ILE A 388 -20.59 20.68 20.54
C ILE A 388 -19.80 19.75 21.45
N SER A 389 -19.16 20.27 22.50
CA SER A 389 -18.39 19.45 23.46
C SER A 389 -19.26 18.41 24.18
N LYS A 390 -20.50 18.77 24.54
CA LYS A 390 -21.48 17.85 25.13
C LYS A 390 -21.89 16.76 24.14
N ARG A 391 -22.13 17.10 22.88
CA ARG A 391 -22.46 16.13 21.82
C ARG A 391 -21.28 15.21 21.49
N LEU A 392 -20.06 15.71 21.43
CA LEU A 392 -18.86 14.88 21.27
C LEU A 392 -18.69 13.88 22.42
N SER A 393 -19.03 14.29 23.66
CA SER A 393 -19.02 13.38 24.81
C SER A 393 -20.07 12.26 24.66
N GLN A 394 -21.25 12.59 24.13
CA GLN A 394 -22.29 11.60 23.84
C GLN A 394 -21.87 10.66 22.71
N ILE A 395 -21.32 11.20 21.61
CA ILE A 395 -20.79 10.42 20.48
C ILE A 395 -19.72 9.45 20.96
N ARG A 396 -18.79 9.91 21.81
CA ARG A 396 -17.74 9.07 22.40
C ARG A 396 -18.31 7.94 23.24
N ALA A 397 -19.28 8.22 24.11
CA ALA A 397 -19.94 7.18 24.91
C ALA A 397 -20.70 6.17 24.03
N THR A 398 -21.34 6.62 22.95
CA THR A 398 -21.98 5.72 21.97
C THR A 398 -20.95 4.88 21.22
N ALA A 399 -19.81 5.47 20.84
CA ALA A 399 -18.72 4.75 20.20
C ALA A 399 -18.17 3.67 21.13
N GLU A 400 -17.79 4.02 22.36
CA GLU A 400 -17.30 3.07 23.37
C GLU A 400 -18.29 1.89 23.55
N ALA A 401 -19.59 2.15 23.66
CA ALA A 401 -20.60 1.09 23.78
C ALA A 401 -20.75 0.21 22.52
N PHE A 402 -20.51 0.75 21.33
CA PHE A 402 -20.64 0.04 20.05
C PHE A 402 -19.40 -0.82 19.77
N PHE A 403 -18.21 -0.27 19.99
CA PHE A 403 -16.94 -0.94 19.77
C PHE A 403 -16.56 -1.94 20.88
N ASP A 404 -17.08 -1.80 22.12
CA ASP A 404 -16.88 -2.81 23.17
C ASP A 404 -17.75 -4.08 23.00
N GLN A 405 -18.73 -4.07 22.09
CA GLN A 405 -19.64 -5.19 21.82
C GLN A 405 -19.29 -5.99 20.54
N SER A 406 -18.33 -5.52 19.76
CA SER A 406 -17.99 -6.04 18.43
C SER A 406 -16.74 -6.92 18.43
#